data_AF-A0A397Z514-F1
#
_entry.id   AF-A0A397Z514-F1
#
_cell.length_a   1.000
_cell.length_b   1.000
_cell.length_c   1.000
_cell.angle_alpha   90.00
_cell.angle_beta   90.00
_cell.angle_gamma   90.00
#
_symmetry.space_group_name_H-M   'P 1'
#
loop_
_entity.id
_entity.type
_entity.pdbx_description
1 polymer ?
#
loop_
_entity_poly.entity_id
_entity_poly.type
_entity_poly.pdbx_seq_one_letter_code
_entity_poly.pdbx_strand_id
1 'polypeptide(L)'
;MFVITRLICRRIHGTSDVTVPKLSGFSILSPKHVISGRRYVGIMSAEPVGNYGVRLVFDDLHRTGIYPWDYFYELGSNKFNLMRNYIKTLQKHRLSREPPPRRK
;
A
#
# COMPACT_ATOMS: atom_id res chain seq x y z
N MET A 1 -10.77 10.84 -5.82
CA MET A 1 -9.51 11.46 -5.37
C MET A 1 -8.97 10.82 -4.09
N PHE A 2 -9.14 9.52 -3.84
CA PHE A 2 -8.59 8.86 -2.63
C PHE A 2 -8.36 7.35 -2.89
N VAL A 3 -7.26 7.02 -3.56
CA VAL A 3 -6.81 5.60 -3.76
C VAL A 3 -5.29 5.50 -3.60
N ILE A 4 -4.68 6.54 -3.01
CA ILE A 4 -3.23 6.65 -2.88
C ILE A 4 -2.76 6.00 -1.58
N THR A 5 -3.62 5.86 -0.59
CA THR A 5 -3.25 5.60 0.81
C THR A 5 -2.86 4.16 1.15
N ARG A 6 -2.86 3.24 0.17
CA ARG A 6 -2.49 1.83 0.41
C ARG A 6 -1.40 1.24 -0.47
N LEU A 7 -0.82 2.02 -1.38
CA LEU A 7 0.50 1.68 -1.92
C LEU A 7 1.61 1.81 -0.84
N ILE A 8 1.23 2.35 0.31
CA ILE A 8 2.12 2.94 1.31
C ILE A 8 2.36 1.99 2.48
N CYS A 9 1.29 1.40 3.01
CA CYS A 9 1.35 0.59 4.23
C CYS A 9 2.07 -0.77 4.05
N ARG A 10 2.50 -1.12 2.83
CA ARG A 10 3.29 -2.35 2.55
C ARG A 10 4.69 -2.08 2.01
N ARG A 11 5.19 -0.84 2.06
CA ARG A 11 6.61 -0.55 1.77
C ARG A 11 7.54 -0.69 2.99
N ILE A 12 7.01 -0.93 4.19
CA ILE A 12 7.79 -0.91 5.46
C ILE A 12 8.10 -2.32 6.03
N HIS A 13 7.65 -3.41 5.39
CA HIS A 13 8.17 -4.75 5.69
C HIS A 13 8.67 -5.44 4.42
N GLY A 14 9.90 -5.14 3.99
CA GLY A 14 10.60 -5.98 3.02
C GLY A 14 11.51 -5.32 1.98
N THR A 15 11.97 -4.09 2.15
CA THR A 15 13.18 -3.63 1.46
C THR A 15 14.39 -3.93 2.33
N SER A 16 14.71 -5.23 2.47
CA SER A 16 16.05 -5.63 2.86
C SER A 16 16.91 -5.58 1.60
N ASP A 17 17.39 -4.39 1.24
CA ASP A 17 18.62 -4.21 0.44
C ASP A 17 19.86 -4.46 1.32
N VAL A 18 19.76 -5.42 2.25
CA VAL A 18 20.89 -6.00 2.95
C VAL A 18 20.98 -7.41 2.41
N THR A 19 21.99 -7.66 1.59
CA THR A 19 22.43 -8.97 1.18
C THR A 19 22.80 -9.77 2.44
N VAL A 20 21.80 -10.36 3.10
CA VAL A 20 22.03 -11.42 4.09
C VAL A 20 22.52 -12.62 3.27
N PRO A 21 23.75 -13.10 3.48
CA PRO A 21 24.24 -14.28 2.78
C PRO A 21 23.48 -15.48 3.35
N LYS A 22 22.35 -15.81 2.74
CA LYS A 22 21.58 -16.99 3.09
C LYS A 22 22.25 -18.18 2.39
N LEU A 23 23.10 -18.86 3.16
CA LEU A 23 23.48 -20.25 2.89
C LEU A 23 22.19 -21.07 2.63
N SER A 24 22.28 -21.96 1.64
CA SER A 24 21.30 -22.97 1.23
C SER A 24 19.89 -22.50 0.83
N GLY A 25 19.75 -22.18 -0.46
CA GLY A 25 19.10 -23.15 -1.36
C GLY A 25 17.58 -23.20 -1.48
N PHE A 26 16.80 -22.18 -1.12
CA PHE A 26 15.37 -22.11 -1.53
C PHE A 26 14.82 -20.66 -1.53
N SER A 27 15.10 -19.90 -2.58
CA SER A 27 14.43 -18.62 -2.84
C SER A 27 13.17 -18.87 -3.66
N ILE A 28 12.06 -19.16 -3.00
CA ILE A 28 10.73 -19.05 -3.61
C ILE A 28 10.55 -17.56 -3.91
N LEU A 29 10.65 -17.19 -5.18
CA LEU A 29 10.29 -15.86 -5.68
C LEU A 29 8.85 -15.60 -5.28
N SER A 30 8.64 -15.00 -4.11
CA SER A 30 7.30 -14.67 -3.64
C SER A 30 6.73 -13.67 -4.65
N PRO A 31 5.66 -14.00 -5.39
CA PRO A 31 5.13 -13.10 -6.40
C PRO A 31 4.74 -11.81 -5.69
N LYS A 32 5.18 -10.66 -6.23
CA LYS A 32 4.77 -9.34 -5.73
C LYS A 32 3.25 -9.33 -5.63
N HIS A 33 2.73 -9.39 -4.41
CA HIS A 33 1.30 -9.51 -4.18
C HIS A 33 0.63 -8.16 -4.49
N VAL A 34 -0.04 -8.09 -5.64
CA VAL A 34 -0.77 -6.89 -6.06
C VAL A 34 -2.07 -6.80 -5.29
N ILE A 35 -2.22 -5.71 -4.53
CA ILE A 35 -3.43 -5.44 -3.76
C ILE A 35 -4.56 -5.02 -4.71
N SER A 36 -5.64 -5.79 -4.72
CA SER A 36 -6.84 -5.61 -5.54
C SER A 36 -8.11 -5.68 -4.67
N GLY A 37 -9.26 -5.28 -5.21
CA GLY A 37 -10.55 -5.38 -4.51
C GLY A 37 -10.79 -4.37 -3.37
N ARG A 38 -9.99 -3.30 -3.28
CA ARG A 38 -10.00 -2.34 -2.15
C ARG A 38 -10.48 -0.94 -2.53
N ARG A 39 -11.43 -0.84 -3.48
CA ARG A 39 -11.95 0.45 -3.97
C ARG A 39 -12.61 1.31 -2.89
N TYR A 40 -13.25 0.69 -1.89
CA TYR A 40 -14.09 1.38 -0.91
C TYR A 40 -13.40 1.61 0.45
N VAL A 41 -12.10 1.38 0.55
CA VAL A 41 -11.35 1.60 1.81
C VAL A 41 -11.40 3.08 2.19
N GLY A 42 -12.02 3.36 3.33
CA GLY A 42 -12.10 4.67 3.95
C GLY A 42 -11.04 4.89 5.04
N ILE A 43 -10.81 6.17 5.36
CA ILE A 43 -10.03 6.58 6.53
C ILE A 43 -11.03 6.78 7.68
N MET A 44 -10.80 6.09 8.79
CA MET A 44 -11.62 6.20 10.00
C MET A 44 -11.14 7.30 10.93
N SER A 45 -9.83 7.41 11.14
CA SER A 45 -9.25 8.45 11.98
C SER A 45 -7.83 8.80 11.53
N ALA A 46 -7.41 10.00 11.91
CA ALA A 46 -6.08 10.54 11.69
C ALA A 46 -5.58 11.11 13.02
N GLU A 47 -4.58 10.47 13.61
CA GLU A 47 -3.98 10.88 14.88
C GLU A 47 -2.60 11.49 14.60
N PRO A 48 -2.31 12.73 15.03
CA PRO A 48 -0.97 13.28 14.91
C PRO A 48 0.00 12.49 15.80
N VAL A 49 1.19 12.20 15.27
CA VAL A 49 2.27 11.53 16.02
C VAL A 49 3.46 12.48 16.07
N GLY A 50 3.62 13.14 17.22
CA GLY A 50 4.62 14.19 17.41
C GLY A 50 4.47 15.29 16.35
N ASN A 51 5.61 15.84 15.91
CA ASN A 51 5.66 16.88 14.87
C ASN A 51 6.03 16.36 13.48
N TYR A 52 6.24 15.04 13.32
CA TYR A 52 6.83 14.48 12.10
C TYR A 52 5.85 13.71 11.22
N GLY A 53 4.66 13.35 11.71
CA GLY A 53 3.70 12.60 10.90
C GLY A 53 2.34 12.37 11.53
N VAL A 54 1.54 11.56 10.83
CA VAL A 54 0.16 11.21 11.18
C VAL A 54 0.00 9.70 11.10
N ARG A 55 -0.60 9.11 12.13
CA ARG A 55 -1.11 7.74 12.12
C ARG A 55 -2.49 7.75 11.50
N LEU A 56 -2.70 6.96 10.43
CA LEU A 56 -4.02 6.79 9.82
C LEU A 56 -4.59 5.42 10.17
N VAL A 57 -5.84 5.42 10.63
CA VAL A 57 -6.63 4.23 10.88
C VAL A 57 -7.58 4.04 9.70
N PHE A 58 -7.53 2.87 9.08
CA PHE A 58 -8.40 2.51 7.97
C PHE A 58 -9.49 1.52 8.40
N ASP A 59 -10.60 1.53 7.67
CA ASP A 59 -11.75 0.65 7.90
C ASP A 59 -11.44 -0.85 7.74
N ASP A 60 -10.41 -1.16 6.95
CA ASP A 60 -9.99 -2.49 6.58
C ASP A 60 -9.13 -3.22 7.64
N LEU A 61 -9.25 -2.78 8.90
CA LEU A 61 -8.49 -3.26 10.06
C LEU A 61 -7.00 -2.90 10.04
N HIS A 62 -6.56 -1.96 9.18
CA HIS A 62 -5.19 -1.46 9.20
C HIS A 62 -5.08 -0.22 10.10
N ARG A 63 -4.41 -0.37 11.23
CA ARG A 63 -4.32 0.66 12.28
C ARG A 63 -2.89 1.02 12.70
N THR A 64 -1.88 0.41 12.08
CA THR A 64 -0.49 0.46 12.53
C THR A 64 0.40 1.42 11.72
N GLY A 65 -0.10 2.00 10.63
CA GLY A 65 0.70 2.83 9.73
C GLY A 65 0.87 4.26 10.26
N ILE A 66 2.13 4.68 10.46
CA ILE A 66 2.52 6.08 10.70
C ILE A 66 3.14 6.61 9.41
N TYR A 67 2.68 7.78 8.97
CA TYR A 67 3.11 8.39 7.71
C TYR A 67 3.68 9.78 7.97
N PRO A 68 4.92 10.07 7.55
CA PRO A 68 5.50 11.39 7.72
C PRO A 68 4.89 12.41 6.75
N TRP A 69 5.02 13.70 7.09
CA TRP A 69 4.46 14.80 6.28
C TRP A 69 5.06 14.87 4.87
N ASP A 70 6.38 14.72 4.74
CA ASP A 70 7.09 14.72 3.45
C ASP A 70 6.52 13.67 2.49
N TYR A 71 6.12 12.55 3.07
CA TYR A 71 5.56 11.47 2.32
C TYR A 71 4.15 11.83 1.80
N PHE A 72 3.30 12.48 2.58
CA PHE A 72 2.04 13.01 2.08
C PHE A 72 2.23 14.04 0.95
N TYR A 73 3.27 14.85 1.03
CA TYR A 73 3.61 15.80 -0.02
C TYR A 73 4.00 15.09 -1.33
N GLU A 74 4.85 14.07 -1.27
CA GLU A 74 5.22 13.25 -2.43
C GLU A 74 4.00 12.61 -3.07
N LEU A 75 3.10 12.05 -2.27
CA LEU A 75 1.85 11.44 -2.75
C LEU A 75 0.93 12.44 -3.44
N GLY A 76 0.77 13.64 -2.86
CA GLY A 76 -0.07 14.69 -3.42
C GLY A 76 0.46 15.16 -4.77
N SER A 77 1.78 15.29 -4.88
CA SER A 77 2.50 15.71 -6.08
C SER A 77 2.43 14.62 -7.18
N ASN A 78 2.68 13.36 -6.82
CA ASN A 78 2.79 12.26 -7.77
C ASN A 78 1.50 11.44 -7.94
N LYS A 79 0.37 11.91 -7.39
CA LYS A 79 -0.89 11.16 -7.31
C LYS A 79 -1.32 10.51 -8.62
N PHE A 80 -1.26 11.25 -9.72
CA PHE A 80 -1.74 10.79 -11.02
C PHE A 80 -0.82 9.71 -11.61
N ASN A 81 0.49 9.87 -11.45
CA ASN A 81 1.47 8.92 -11.95
C ASN A 81 1.40 7.60 -11.17
N LEU A 82 1.35 7.70 -9.84
CA LEU A 82 1.16 6.54 -8.95
C LEU A 82 -0.15 5.80 -9.28
N MET A 83 -1.25 6.53 -9.52
CA MET A 83 -2.53 5.94 -9.92
C MET A 83 -2.45 5.19 -11.23
N ARG A 84 -1.83 5.82 -12.25
CA ARG A 84 -1.68 5.22 -13.57
C ARG A 84 -0.85 3.96 -13.51
N ASN A 85 0.26 3.97 -12.77
CA ASN A 85 1.11 2.81 -12.58
C ASN A 85 0.37 1.69 -11.83
N TYR A 86 -0.41 2.03 -10.81
CA TYR A 86 -1.24 1.07 -10.09
C TYR A 86 -2.28 0.40 -11.01
N ILE A 87 -2.99 1.17 -11.84
CA ILE A 87 -3.97 0.63 -12.80
C ILE A 87 -3.30 -0.28 -13.83
N LYS A 88 -2.13 0.11 -14.37
CA LYS A 88 -1.35 -0.72 -15.29
C LYS A 88 -0.96 -2.05 -14.65
N THR A 89 -0.51 -2.02 -13.40
CA THR A 89 -0.18 -3.23 -12.63
C THR A 89 -1.41 -4.12 -12.46
N LEU A 90 -2.57 -3.57 -12.09
CA LEU A 90 -3.80 -4.35 -11.97
C LEU A 90 -4.21 -5.02 -13.28
N GLN A 91 -4.15 -4.28 -14.40
CA GLN A 91 -4.44 -4.81 -15.72
C GLN A 91 -3.50 -5.96 -16.11
N LYS A 92 -2.20 -5.81 -15.83
CA LYS A 92 -1.19 -6.87 -16.07
C LYS A 92 -1.53 -8.17 -15.34
N HIS A 93 -2.09 -8.06 -14.14
CA HIS A 93 -2.48 -9.20 -13.32
C HIS A 93 -3.94 -9.62 -13.52
N ARG A 94 -4.69 -9.00 -14.45
CA ARG A 94 -6.12 -9.22 -14.69
C ARG A 94 -6.97 -9.08 -13.42
N LEU A 95 -6.58 -8.17 -12.53
CA LEU A 95 -7.26 -7.90 -11.27
C LEU A 95 -8.13 -6.64 -11.39
N SER A 96 -9.23 -6.60 -10.63
CA SER A 96 -10.09 -5.42 -10.54
C SER A 96 -9.88 -4.66 -9.21
N ARG A 97 -10.22 -3.38 -9.22
CA ARG A 97 -10.29 -2.57 -8.00
C ARG A 97 -11.54 -2.89 -7.18
N GLU A 98 -12.58 -3.36 -7.84
CA GLU A 98 -13.86 -3.67 -7.21
C GLU A 98 -13.74 -4.91 -6.33
N PRO A 99 -14.34 -4.88 -5.12
CA PRO A 99 -14.35 -6.06 -4.28
C PRO A 99 -15.10 -7.20 -5.00
N PRO A 100 -14.70 -8.46 -4.78
CA PRO A 100 -15.45 -9.58 -5.33
C PRO A 100 -16.90 -9.54 -4.81
N PRO A 101 -17.89 -9.90 -5.64
CA PRO A 101 -19.28 -9.95 -5.21
C PRO A 101 -19.41 -10.90 -4.02
N ARG A 102 -20.09 -10.46 -2.97
CA ARG A 102 -20.39 -11.31 -1.80
C ARG A 102 -21.29 -12.45 -2.29
N ARG A 103 -20.78 -13.68 -2.28
CA ARG A 103 -21.61 -14.88 -2.50
C ARG A 103 -22.64 -14.92 -1.37
N LYS A 104 -23.92 -14.97 -1.74
CA LYS A 104 -25.05 -15.20 -0.83
C LYS A 104 -25.17 -16.68 -0.52
#